data_AF-A0A0C3A2M8-F1
#
_entry.id   AF-A0A0C3A2M8-F1
#
_cell.length_a   1.000
_cell.length_b   1.000
_cell.length_c   1.000
_cell.angle_alpha   90.00
_cell.angle_beta   90.00
_cell.angle_gamma   90.00
#
_symmetry.space_group_name_H-M   'P 1'
#
loop_
_entity.id
_entity.type
_entity.pdbx_description
1 polymer ?
#
loop_
_entity_poly.entity_id
_entity_poly.type
_entity_poly.pdbx_seq_one_letter_code
_entity_poly.pdbx_strand_id
1 'polypeptide(L)'
;MFSPLSKAGVHRPVTSSLARRQLSSKSHNDIKMNALVNLYHQSDRFITPETLSDAIDEAFTKHETLFDDKGRHSFAELVQRRARQRHSPKFFLGRDQFHPTAYQSSGMGPGWIDSKEKRVDRVYEALVGTTRDGKPSWTAVKENAKRVEAQLAADRGRQD
;
A
#
# COMPACT_ATOMS: atom_id res chain seq x y z
N MET A 1 23.24 33.52 -69.36
CA MET A 1 21.80 33.26 -69.09
C MET A 1 21.73 32.07 -68.15
N PHE A 2 21.45 32.30 -66.87
CA PHE A 2 21.56 31.29 -65.80
C PHE A 2 20.21 30.63 -65.48
N SER A 3 20.27 29.31 -65.27
CA SER A 3 19.20 28.37 -64.91
C SER A 3 18.65 28.57 -63.48
N PRO A 4 17.50 27.95 -63.13
CA PRO A 4 16.69 28.29 -61.94
C PRO A 4 17.03 27.42 -60.71
N LEU A 5 16.92 28.00 -59.50
CA LEU A 5 17.04 27.27 -58.23
C LEU A 5 15.66 26.96 -57.60
N SER A 6 15.35 25.66 -57.63
CA SER A 6 14.66 24.81 -56.64
C SER A 6 14.03 25.47 -55.40
N LYS A 7 12.71 25.35 -55.26
CA LYS A 7 11.97 25.60 -54.01
C LYS A 7 12.10 24.38 -53.10
N ALA A 8 12.65 24.60 -51.90
CA ALA A 8 12.81 23.61 -50.85
C ALA A 8 11.46 23.07 -50.34
N GLY A 9 11.35 21.74 -50.28
CA GLY A 9 10.22 21.02 -49.70
C GLY A 9 10.22 21.07 -48.18
N VAL A 10 9.07 21.41 -47.60
CA VAL A 10 8.79 21.30 -46.16
C VAL A 10 8.17 19.92 -45.92
N HIS A 11 8.98 18.96 -45.47
CA HIS A 11 8.46 17.67 -44.99
C HIS A 11 8.05 17.79 -43.52
N ARG A 12 6.74 17.73 -43.24
CA ARG A 12 6.22 17.45 -41.89
C ARG A 12 6.06 15.93 -41.74
N PRO A 13 6.75 15.25 -40.81
CA PRO A 13 6.44 13.86 -40.51
C PRO A 13 5.16 13.77 -39.65
N VAL A 14 4.06 13.35 -40.27
CA VAL A 14 2.81 12.95 -39.60
C VAL A 14 2.79 11.42 -39.52
N THR A 15 3.47 10.82 -38.54
CA THR A 15 3.34 9.36 -38.26
C THR A 15 3.71 9.01 -36.81
N SER A 16 2.87 9.35 -35.84
CA SER A 16 3.04 8.85 -34.45
C SER A 16 1.77 8.33 -33.76
N SER A 17 0.64 8.23 -34.49
CA SER A 17 -0.66 7.87 -33.90
C SER A 17 -1.09 6.40 -34.09
N LEU A 18 -0.40 5.63 -34.93
CA LEU A 18 -0.72 4.22 -35.20
C LEU A 18 0.00 3.25 -34.24
N ALA A 19 1.25 3.52 -33.89
CA ALA A 19 2.03 2.66 -32.99
C ALA A 19 1.45 2.64 -31.55
N ARG A 20 0.88 3.76 -31.08
CA ARG A 20 0.29 3.85 -29.74
C ARG A 20 -1.03 3.08 -29.59
N ARG A 21 -1.79 2.87 -30.67
CA ARG A 21 -3.07 2.10 -30.63
C ARG A 21 -2.86 0.58 -30.58
N GLN A 22 -1.82 0.06 -31.21
CA GLN A 22 -1.53 -1.38 -31.26
C GLN A 22 -1.02 -1.94 -29.92
N LEU A 23 -0.39 -1.12 -29.08
CA LEU A 23 0.09 -1.51 -27.75
C LEU A 23 -1.04 -1.54 -26.70
N SER A 24 -2.09 -0.73 -26.90
CA SER A 24 -3.26 -0.66 -26.01
C SER A 24 -4.21 -1.86 -26.19
N SER A 25 -4.31 -2.43 -27.38
CA SER A 25 -5.22 -3.56 -27.65
C SER A 25 -4.69 -4.88 -27.09
N LYS A 26 -3.36 -5.08 -27.07
CA LYS A 26 -2.72 -6.23 -26.43
C LYS A 26 -2.96 -6.24 -24.92
N SER A 27 -2.66 -5.12 -24.26
CA SER A 27 -2.91 -4.94 -22.82
C SER A 27 -4.38 -5.18 -22.44
N HIS A 28 -5.34 -4.73 -23.25
CA HIS A 28 -6.76 -4.98 -23.03
C HIS A 28 -7.16 -6.45 -23.21
N ASN A 29 -6.55 -7.17 -24.16
CA ASN A 29 -6.76 -8.62 -24.30
C ASN A 29 -6.14 -9.39 -23.14
N ASP A 30 -4.96 -9.00 -22.64
CA ASP A 30 -4.33 -9.64 -21.49
C ASP A 30 -5.16 -9.47 -20.21
N ILE A 31 -5.74 -8.27 -20.00
CA ILE A 31 -6.67 -8.01 -18.90
C ILE A 31 -7.91 -8.89 -19.01
N LYS A 32 -8.49 -9.04 -20.21
CA LYS A 32 -9.64 -9.92 -20.44
C LYS A 32 -9.32 -11.39 -20.20
N MET A 33 -8.15 -11.85 -20.66
CA MET A 33 -7.71 -13.23 -20.44
C MET A 33 -7.49 -13.50 -18.94
N ASN A 34 -6.87 -12.56 -18.23
CA ASN A 34 -6.70 -12.67 -16.78
C ASN A 34 -8.05 -12.66 -16.05
N ALA A 35 -9.01 -11.85 -16.49
CA ALA A 35 -10.37 -11.84 -15.92
C ALA A 35 -11.10 -13.17 -16.15
N LEU A 36 -10.97 -13.77 -17.34
CA LEU A 36 -11.55 -15.09 -17.65
C LEU A 36 -10.90 -16.22 -16.84
N VAL A 37 -9.58 -16.17 -16.67
CA VAL A 37 -8.85 -17.13 -15.83
C VAL A 37 -9.30 -17.00 -14.37
N ASN A 38 -9.46 -15.77 -13.86
CA ASN A 38 -9.97 -15.56 -12.51
C ASN A 38 -11.41 -16.08 -12.36
N LEU A 39 -12.26 -15.86 -13.38
CA LEU A 39 -13.62 -16.37 -13.39
C LEU A 39 -13.67 -17.91 -13.37
N TYR A 40 -12.77 -18.56 -14.12
CA TYR A 40 -12.61 -20.01 -14.12
C TYR A 40 -12.20 -20.55 -12.74
N HIS A 41 -11.23 -19.92 -12.07
CA HIS A 41 -10.87 -20.33 -10.71
C HIS A 41 -11.99 -20.08 -9.68
N GLN A 42 -12.90 -19.14 -9.95
CA GLN A 42 -14.05 -18.84 -9.09
C GLN A 42 -15.28 -19.71 -9.40
N SER A 43 -15.32 -20.36 -10.57
CA SER A 43 -16.51 -21.08 -11.02
C SER A 43 -16.85 -22.31 -10.17
N ASP A 44 -15.86 -22.87 -9.47
CA ASP A 44 -16.05 -23.96 -8.51
C ASP A 44 -16.95 -23.56 -7.32
N ARG A 45 -17.10 -22.25 -7.07
CA ARG A 45 -17.97 -21.68 -6.04
C ARG A 45 -19.27 -21.11 -6.60
N PHE A 46 -19.57 -21.32 -7.87
CA PHE A 46 -20.82 -20.83 -8.44
C PHE A 46 -21.97 -21.69 -7.94
N ILE A 47 -23.05 -21.01 -7.58
CA ILE A 47 -24.25 -21.67 -7.09
C ILE A 47 -24.92 -22.36 -8.27
N THR A 48 -25.00 -23.68 -8.22
CA THR A 48 -25.77 -24.51 -9.15
C THR A 48 -27.05 -24.97 -8.47
N PRO A 49 -28.09 -25.42 -9.20
CA PRO A 49 -29.33 -25.89 -8.58
C PRO A 49 -29.12 -26.99 -7.53
N GLU A 50 -28.09 -27.81 -7.71
CA GLU A 50 -27.72 -28.90 -6.82
C GLU A 50 -27.03 -28.40 -5.54
N THR A 51 -26.26 -27.31 -5.61
CA THR A 51 -25.53 -26.72 -4.48
C THR A 51 -26.26 -25.56 -3.81
N LEU A 52 -27.40 -25.14 -4.36
CA LEU A 52 -28.18 -24.01 -3.86
C LEU A 52 -28.69 -24.21 -2.44
N SER A 53 -29.19 -25.40 -2.11
CA SER A 53 -29.70 -25.68 -0.75
C SER A 53 -28.59 -25.56 0.29
N ASP A 54 -27.45 -26.19 0.03
CA ASP A 54 -26.29 -26.16 0.92
C ASP A 54 -25.74 -24.73 1.06
N ALA A 55 -25.74 -23.94 -0.02
CA ALA A 55 -25.32 -22.55 0.01
C ALA A 55 -26.26 -21.65 0.83
N ILE A 56 -27.58 -21.90 0.79
CA ILE A 56 -28.56 -21.22 1.64
C ILE A 56 -28.30 -21.59 3.10
N ASP A 57 -28.18 -22.87 3.40
CA ASP A 57 -27.94 -23.32 4.78
C ASP A 57 -26.62 -22.75 5.31
N GLU A 58 -25.53 -22.77 4.53
CA GLU A 58 -24.26 -22.16 4.92
C GLU A 58 -24.38 -20.65 5.22
N ALA A 59 -25.11 -19.91 4.38
CA ALA A 59 -25.26 -18.46 4.54
C ALA A 59 -26.10 -18.07 5.77
N PHE A 60 -27.11 -18.86 6.10
CA PHE A 60 -28.07 -18.52 7.17
C PHE A 60 -27.84 -19.29 8.49
N THR A 61 -27.09 -20.40 8.49
CA THR A 61 -26.79 -21.18 9.69
C THR A 61 -25.39 -20.94 10.25
N LYS A 62 -24.47 -20.33 9.49
CA LYS A 62 -23.21 -19.85 10.05
C LYS A 62 -23.52 -18.79 11.10
N HIS A 63 -23.52 -19.22 12.37
CA HIS A 63 -23.29 -18.35 13.49
C HIS A 63 -21.93 -17.69 13.25
N GLU A 64 -21.98 -16.52 12.65
CA GLU A 64 -20.90 -15.55 12.72
C GLU A 64 -20.54 -15.50 14.21
N THR A 65 -19.37 -16.04 14.57
CA THR A 65 -18.85 -15.98 15.93
C THR A 65 -18.51 -14.52 16.21
N LEU A 66 -19.54 -13.68 16.33
CA LEU A 66 -19.47 -12.26 16.67
C LEU A 66 -18.94 -12.06 18.10
N PHE A 67 -18.83 -13.15 18.86
CA PHE A 67 -18.11 -13.24 20.11
C PHE A 67 -16.83 -14.03 19.90
N ASP A 68 -15.97 -13.48 19.06
CA ASP A 68 -14.57 -13.86 19.02
C ASP A 68 -13.99 -13.53 20.41
N ASP A 69 -13.74 -14.57 21.21
CA ASP A 69 -13.13 -14.44 22.55
C ASP A 69 -11.70 -13.85 22.50
N LYS A 70 -11.22 -13.49 21.30
CA LYS A 70 -9.99 -12.74 21.01
C LYS A 70 -9.92 -11.35 21.67
N GLY A 71 -11.01 -10.87 22.28
CA GLY A 71 -11.03 -9.63 23.07
C GLY A 71 -10.77 -9.80 24.57
N ARG A 72 -10.75 -11.03 25.11
CA ARG A 72 -10.60 -11.24 26.56
C ARG A 72 -9.13 -11.30 26.96
N HIS A 73 -8.57 -10.14 27.29
CA HIS A 73 -7.24 -10.06 27.90
C HIS A 73 -7.32 -10.44 29.38
N SER A 74 -6.48 -11.37 29.80
CA SER A 74 -6.28 -11.65 31.23
C SER A 74 -5.75 -10.40 31.94
N PHE A 75 -6.08 -10.23 33.22
CA PHE A 75 -5.58 -9.11 34.02
C PHE A 75 -4.05 -8.99 33.97
N ALA A 76 -3.34 -10.12 34.01
CA ALA A 76 -1.88 -10.17 33.89
C ALA A 76 -1.41 -9.63 32.52
N GLU A 77 -2.12 -9.94 31.45
CA GLU A 77 -1.82 -9.46 30.11
C GLU A 77 -2.02 -7.93 30.01
N LEU A 78 -3.08 -7.40 30.62
CA LEU A 78 -3.34 -5.96 30.66
C LEU A 78 -2.24 -5.20 31.42
N VAL A 79 -1.76 -5.75 32.55
CA VAL A 79 -0.64 -5.18 33.30
C VAL A 79 0.63 -5.16 32.45
N GLN A 80 0.92 -6.25 31.73
CA GLN A 80 2.07 -6.34 30.83
C GLN A 80 1.96 -5.36 29.66
N ARG A 81 0.78 -5.22 29.04
CA ARG A 81 0.52 -4.24 27.98
C ARG A 81 0.72 -2.80 28.46
N ARG A 82 0.21 -2.48 29.66
CA ARG A 82 0.39 -1.16 30.28
C ARG A 82 1.87 -0.86 30.52
N ALA A 83 2.65 -1.81 31.03
CA ALA A 83 4.08 -1.63 31.24
C ALA A 83 4.82 -1.36 29.91
N ARG A 84 4.52 -2.15 28.87
CA ARG A 84 5.05 -1.93 27.51
C ARG A 84 4.69 -0.54 26.98
N GLN A 85 3.45 -0.10 27.15
CA GLN A 85 3.00 1.22 26.71
C GLN A 85 3.75 2.36 27.41
N ARG A 86 4.02 2.26 28.72
CA ARG A 86 4.78 3.29 29.46
C ARG A 86 6.24 3.39 29.04
N HIS A 87 6.82 2.30 28.56
CA HIS A 87 8.18 2.28 28.02
C HIS A 87 8.22 2.57 26.52
N SER A 88 7.07 2.58 25.85
CA SER A 88 6.99 2.90 24.44
C SER A 88 7.07 4.41 24.21
N PRO A 89 7.72 4.87 23.12
CA PRO A 89 7.74 6.28 22.76
C PRO A 89 6.31 6.80 22.55
N LYS A 90 6.08 8.10 22.81
CA LYS A 90 4.75 8.75 22.84
C LYS A 90 3.89 8.55 21.57
N PHE A 91 4.52 8.15 20.46
CA PHE A 91 3.87 7.89 19.16
C PHE A 91 3.86 6.41 18.75
N PHE A 92 4.09 5.47 19.68
CA PHE A 92 4.06 4.04 19.39
C PHE A 92 2.63 3.55 19.09
N LEU A 93 2.28 3.40 17.80
CA LEU A 93 0.96 2.97 17.35
C LEU A 93 0.71 1.45 17.45
N GLY A 94 1.31 0.74 18.41
CA GLY A 94 0.99 -0.68 18.66
C GLY A 94 1.27 -1.60 17.48
N ARG A 95 2.37 -1.33 16.76
CA ARG A 95 2.73 -1.96 15.48
C ARG A 95 2.88 -3.49 15.54
N ASP A 96 3.20 -4.06 16.71
CA ASP A 96 3.40 -5.50 16.88
C ASP A 96 2.10 -6.33 16.88
N GLN A 97 0.92 -5.70 16.84
CA GLN A 97 -0.36 -6.44 16.85
C GLN A 97 -0.98 -6.71 15.49
N PHE A 98 -0.41 -6.17 14.39
CA PHE A 98 -0.87 -6.49 13.05
C PHE A 98 -0.26 -7.82 12.58
N HIS A 99 -0.64 -8.92 13.22
CA HIS A 99 -0.51 -10.21 12.56
C HIS A 99 -1.49 -10.22 11.37
N PRO A 100 -1.03 -10.41 10.12
CA PRO A 100 -1.94 -10.58 9.01
C PRO A 100 -2.76 -11.85 9.30
N THR A 101 -4.04 -11.67 9.64
CA THR A 101 -4.98 -12.78 9.65
C THR A 101 -4.95 -13.41 8.26
N ALA A 102 -4.75 -14.74 8.17
CA ALA A 102 -4.60 -15.47 6.92
C ALA A 102 -5.71 -15.16 5.87
N TYR A 103 -6.87 -14.72 6.34
CA TYR A 103 -7.99 -14.24 5.53
C TYR A 103 -7.71 -12.98 4.67
N GLN A 104 -6.79 -12.09 5.07
CA GLN A 104 -6.49 -10.86 4.31
C GLN A 104 -5.42 -11.06 3.22
N SER A 105 -4.73 -12.19 3.22
CA SER A 105 -3.54 -12.43 2.38
C SER A 105 -3.72 -13.52 1.34
N SER A 106 -4.74 -14.37 1.44
CA SER A 106 -4.92 -15.52 0.52
C SER A 106 -5.27 -15.12 -0.92
N GLY A 107 -5.85 -13.94 -1.14
CA GLY A 107 -6.24 -13.45 -2.49
C GLY A 107 -5.22 -12.54 -3.16
N MET A 108 -4.13 -12.17 -2.49
CA MET A 108 -3.15 -11.21 -3.01
C MET A 108 -1.80 -11.93 -3.00
N GLY A 109 -1.25 -12.20 -4.18
CA GLY A 109 -0.11 -13.13 -4.38
C GLY A 109 1.13 -12.90 -3.49
N PRO A 110 2.13 -13.80 -3.53
CA PRO A 110 3.18 -13.93 -2.51
C PRO A 110 3.93 -12.65 -2.13
N GLY A 111 4.05 -11.68 -3.04
CA GLY A 111 4.71 -10.39 -2.79
C GLY A 111 3.84 -9.32 -2.10
N TRP A 112 2.55 -9.55 -1.88
CA TRP A 112 1.66 -8.56 -1.26
C TRP A 112 1.95 -8.36 0.23
N ILE A 113 2.28 -9.43 0.95
CA ILE A 113 2.55 -9.39 2.39
C ILE A 113 3.86 -8.61 2.64
N ASP A 114 4.94 -9.00 1.96
CA ASP A 114 6.25 -8.34 2.07
C ASP A 114 6.21 -6.87 1.59
N SER A 115 5.40 -6.57 0.57
CA SER A 115 5.23 -5.19 0.10
C SER A 115 4.35 -4.36 1.03
N LYS A 116 3.37 -4.97 1.71
CA LYS A 116 2.51 -4.28 2.69
C LYS A 116 3.34 -3.81 3.88
N GLU A 117 4.19 -4.67 4.44
CA GLU A 117 5.05 -4.30 5.57
C GLU A 117 5.98 -3.13 5.19
N LYS A 118 6.68 -3.22 4.06
CA LYS A 118 7.53 -2.12 3.55
C LYS A 118 6.76 -0.82 3.24
N ARG A 119 5.48 -0.90 2.89
CA ARG A 119 4.64 0.29 2.70
C ARG A 119 4.24 0.91 4.03
N VAL A 120 3.80 0.09 4.98
CA VAL A 120 3.44 0.54 6.33
C VAL A 120 4.64 1.21 6.99
N ASP A 121 5.84 0.67 6.82
CA ASP A 121 7.06 1.24 7.38
C ASP A 121 7.35 2.63 6.84
N ARG A 122 7.24 2.82 5.53
CA ARG A 122 7.44 4.12 4.88
C ARG A 122 6.38 5.14 5.29
N VAL A 123 5.13 4.72 5.42
CA VAL A 123 4.03 5.59 5.88
C VAL A 123 4.26 6.00 7.33
N TYR A 124 4.65 5.06 8.18
CA TYR A 124 4.93 5.31 9.58
C TYR A 124 6.12 6.25 9.77
N GLU A 125 7.20 6.03 9.02
CA GLU A 125 8.38 6.91 9.01
C GLU A 125 8.03 8.32 8.56
N ALA A 126 7.19 8.47 7.53
CA ALA A 126 6.75 9.78 7.05
C ALA A 126 5.84 10.51 8.04
N LEU A 127 4.93 9.79 8.73
CA LEU A 127 3.96 10.38 9.64
C LEU A 127 4.55 10.71 11.01
N VAL A 128 5.39 9.81 11.52
CA VAL A 128 5.91 9.88 12.90
C VAL A 128 7.35 10.39 12.94
N GLY A 129 8.07 10.34 11.81
CA GLY A 129 9.48 10.70 11.77
C GLY A 129 10.38 9.70 12.49
N THR A 130 9.93 8.45 12.64
CA THR A 130 10.69 7.38 13.31
C THR A 130 10.68 6.11 12.48
N THR A 131 11.81 5.41 12.43
CA THR A 131 11.95 4.10 11.79
C THR A 131 11.27 3.00 12.62
N ARG A 132 11.21 1.79 12.04
CA ARG A 132 10.69 0.58 12.69
C ARG A 132 11.24 0.37 14.10
N ASP A 133 12.53 0.66 14.30
CA ASP A 133 13.21 0.43 15.57
C ASP A 133 12.93 1.51 16.62
N GLY A 134 11.98 2.42 16.36
CA GLY A 134 11.68 3.55 17.23
C GLY A 134 12.77 4.62 17.24
N LYS A 135 13.76 4.52 16.36
CA LYS A 135 14.81 5.52 16.20
C LYS A 135 14.29 6.65 15.30
N PRO A 136 14.68 7.91 15.56
CA PRO A 136 14.29 9.01 14.69
C PRO A 136 14.81 8.77 13.27
N SER A 137 13.98 9.08 12.28
CA SER A 137 14.33 8.97 10.86
C SER A 137 15.38 10.02 10.52
N TRP A 138 16.20 9.72 9.50
CA TRP A 138 17.23 10.66 9.06
C TRP A 138 16.64 12.00 8.60
N THR A 139 15.45 11.98 8.00
CA THR A 139 14.73 13.19 7.59
C THR A 139 14.34 14.05 8.79
N ALA A 140 13.80 13.43 9.85
CA ALA A 140 13.44 14.12 11.08
C ALA A 140 14.66 14.73 11.79
N VAL A 141 15.78 13.99 11.84
CA VAL A 141 17.04 14.50 12.41
C VAL A 141 17.57 15.69 11.62
N LYS A 142 17.56 15.61 10.28
CA LYS A 142 18.04 16.67 9.39
C LYS A 142 17.19 17.95 9.51
N GLU A 143 15.87 17.82 9.62
CA GLU A 143 14.96 18.97 9.82
C GLU A 143 15.22 19.65 11.17
N ASN A 144 15.39 18.85 12.23
CA ASN A 144 15.64 19.38 13.57
C ASN A 144 17.01 20.09 13.63
N ALA A 145 18.04 19.55 12.99
CA ALA A 145 19.34 20.20 12.88
C ALA A 145 19.25 21.58 12.22
N LYS A 146 18.51 21.70 11.10
CA LYS A 146 18.27 22.99 10.44
C LYS A 146 17.53 23.97 11.34
N ARG A 147 16.54 23.49 12.10
CA ARG A 147 15.77 24.33 13.03
C ARG A 147 16.66 24.87 14.15
N VAL A 148 17.55 24.05 14.69
CA VAL A 148 18.52 24.43 15.72
C VAL A 148 19.52 25.46 15.16
N GLU A 149 20.05 25.24 13.96
CA GLU A 149 20.94 26.23 13.29
C GLU A 149 20.24 27.58 13.10
N ALA A 150 18.97 27.57 12.66
CA ALA A 150 18.20 28.79 12.49
C ALA A 150 17.95 29.52 13.83
N GLN A 151 17.70 28.79 14.92
CA GLN A 151 17.58 29.38 16.26
C GLN A 151 18.90 29.99 16.73
N LEU A 152 20.02 29.29 16.56
CA LEU A 152 21.33 29.80 16.94
C LEU A 152 21.71 31.07 16.16
N ALA A 153 21.37 31.14 14.87
CA ALA A 153 21.58 32.33 14.08
C ALA A 153 20.70 33.51 14.55
N ALA A 154 19.44 33.25 14.88
CA ALA A 154 18.51 34.27 15.39
C ALA A 154 18.92 34.80 16.78
N ASP A 155 19.40 33.93 17.66
CA ASP A 155 19.84 34.31 19.00
C ASP A 155 21.15 35.12 18.95
N ARG A 156 22.08 34.76 18.06
CA ARG A 156 23.33 35.51 17.85
C ARG A 156 23.05 36.92 17.31
N GLY A 157 22.06 37.09 16.45
CA GLY A 157 21.65 38.41 15.93
C GLY A 157 20.86 39.29 16.91
N ARG A 158 20.49 38.79 18.11
CA ARG A 158 19.83 39.58 19.17
C ARG A 158 20.81 40.08 20.25
N GLN A 159 22.05 39.59 20.25
CA GLN A 159 23.07 39.98 21.22
C GLN A 159 23.91 41.18 20.78
N ASP A 160 23.74 41.64 19.54
CA ASP A 160 24.27 42.90 19.00
C ASP A 160 23.19 43.99 19.03
#